data_AF-A0A9D2CKC0-F1
#
_entry.id   AF-A0A9D2CKC0-F1
#
_cell.length_a   1.000
_cell.length_b   1.000
_cell.length_c   1.000
_cell.angle_alpha   90.00
_cell.angle_beta   90.00
_cell.angle_gamma   90.00
#
_symmetry.space_group_name_H-M   'P 1'
#
loop_
_entity.id
_entity.type
_entity.pdbx_description
1 polymer ?
#
loop_
_entity_poly.entity_id
_entity_poly.type
_entity_poly.pdbx_seq_one_letter_code
_entity_poly.pdbx_strand_id
1 'polypeptide(L)' 'MCRHGDETDLVGCSCTLLEPYKGYTDGEVVWDYGREVVVRLINGKEVVRGRDDVLVFD' A
#
# COMPACT_ATOMS: atom_id res chain seq x y z
N MET A 1 17.07 5.23 21.82
CA MET A 1 16.10 5.87 20.91
C MET A 1 16.84 6.12 19.60
N CYS A 2 16.93 5.10 18.74
CA CYS A 2 17.65 5.24 17.48
C CYS A 2 16.68 5.77 16.44
N ARG A 3 16.90 7.02 16.00
CA ARG A 3 16.30 7.62 14.81
C ARG A 3 17.29 7.49 13.66
N HIS A 4 16.90 6.81 12.58
CA HIS A 4 17.48 6.71 11.22
C HIS A 4 16.53 5.72 10.49
N GLY A 5 15.91 5.93 9.34
CA GLY A 5 15.93 6.94 8.29
C GLY A 5 15.30 6.24 7.08
N ASP A 6 14.14 6.71 6.63
CA ASP A 6 13.62 6.60 5.25
C ASP A 6 13.69 5.23 4.54
N GLU A 7 13.13 4.18 5.14
CA GLU A 7 12.35 3.19 4.39
C GLU A 7 10.95 3.31 4.97
N THR A 8 10.06 4.00 4.26
CA THR A 8 8.68 4.18 4.70
C THR A 8 8.10 2.79 4.92
N ASP A 9 7.97 2.37 6.17
CA ASP A 9 7.19 1.18 6.54
C ASP A 9 5.73 1.49 6.19
N LEU A 10 5.37 1.35 4.91
CA LEU A 10 4.02 1.58 4.40
C LEU A 10 3.05 0.53 4.98
N VAL A 11 3.59 -0.59 5.47
CA VAL A 11 2.83 -1.71 6.03
C VAL A 11 2.03 -1.25 7.25
N GLY A 12 0.71 -1.39 7.16
CA GLY A 12 -0.26 -0.95 8.16
C GLY A 12 -0.89 0.42 7.87
N CYS A 13 -0.39 1.14 6.85
CA CYS A 13 -1.00 2.40 6.43
C CYS A 13 -2.18 2.15 5.48
N SER A 14 -3.16 3.07 5.55
CA SER A 14 -4.24 3.12 4.58
C SER A 14 -3.71 3.63 3.24
N CYS A 15 -4.19 3.05 2.15
CA CYS A 15 -3.79 3.46 0.81
C CYS A 15 -4.95 3.40 -0.19
N THR A 16 -4.82 4.20 -1.24
CA THR A 16 -5.78 4.25 -2.34
C THR A 16 -5.02 4.01 -3.64
N LEU A 17 -5.50 3.05 -4.43
CA LEU A 17 -4.99 2.76 -5.76
C LEU A 17 -5.30 3.91 -6.71
N LEU A 18 -4.30 4.34 -7.50
CA LEU A 18 -4.51 5.29 -8.60
C LEU A 18 -5.42 4.69 -9.68
N GLU A 19 -5.27 3.39 -9.94
CA GLU A 19 -6.13 2.63 -10.85
C GLU A 19 -7.09 1.71 -10.09
N PRO A 20 -8.43 1.91 -10.24
CA PRO A 20 -9.43 1.10 -9.56
C PRO A 20 -9.32 -0.37 -9.97
N TYR A 21 -9.04 -1.25 -9.02
CA TYR A 21 -9.06 -2.68 -9.26
C TYR A 21 -10.48 -3.21 -9.15
N LYS A 22 -11.13 -3.46 -10.29
CA LYS A 22 -12.53 -3.96 -10.33
C LYS A 22 -13.52 -3.07 -9.55
N GLY A 23 -13.28 -1.76 -9.56
CA GLY A 23 -14.09 -0.79 -8.81
C GLY A 23 -13.66 -0.56 -7.36
N TYR A 24 -12.61 -1.23 -6.89
CA TYR A 24 -12.01 -0.99 -5.58
C TYR A 24 -10.73 -0.17 -5.71
N THR A 25 -10.72 0.98 -5.05
CA THR A 25 -9.57 1.87 -4.95
C THR A 25 -8.94 1.78 -3.58
N ASP A 26 -9.74 1.63 -2.53
CA ASP A 26 -9.27 1.74 -1.15
C ASP A 26 -8.83 0.39 -0.58
N GLY A 27 -7.76 0.45 0.20
CA GLY A 27 -7.20 -0.69 0.88
C GLY A 27 -6.15 -0.31 1.92
N GLU A 28 -5.46 -1.33 2.42
CA GLU A 28 -4.41 -1.20 3.42
C GLU A 28 -3.18 -1.92 2.92
N VAL A 29 -2.00 -1.31 3.06
CA VAL A 29 -0.76 -1.97 2.68
C VAL A 29 -0.45 -3.03 3.74
N VAL A 30 -0.44 -4.29 3.34
CA VAL A 30 -0.11 -5.42 4.24
C VAL A 30 1.32 -5.90 4.05
N TRP A 31 1.97 -5.53 2.94
CA TRP A 31 3.35 -5.90 2.66
C TRP A 31 4.00 -4.92 1.69
N ASP A 32 5.30 -4.71 1.83
CA ASP A 32 6.12 -3.94 0.90
C ASP A 32 7.29 -4.80 0.41
N TYR A 33 7.50 -4.83 -0.90
CA TYR A 33 8.63 -5.49 -1.57
C TYR A 33 9.63 -4.45 -2.14
N GLY A 34 9.57 -3.19 -1.70
CA GLY A 34 10.40 -2.06 -2.11
C GLY A 34 10.01 -1.44 -3.46
N ARG A 35 9.70 -2.25 -4.48
CA ARG A 35 9.19 -1.76 -5.78
C ARG A 35 7.68 -1.93 -5.94
N GLU A 36 7.16 -2.97 -5.31
CA GLU A 36 5.75 -3.33 -5.34
C GLU A 36 5.25 -3.51 -3.91
N VAL A 37 4.00 -3.14 -3.67
CA VAL A 37 3.32 -3.30 -2.39
C VAL A 37 2.15 -4.26 -2.55
N VAL A 38 1.81 -4.95 -1.46
CA VAL A 38 0.58 -5.74 -1.35
C VAL A 38 -0.45 -4.89 -0.64
N VAL A 39 -1.54 -4.60 -1.35
CA VAL A 39 -2.68 -3.88 -0.82
C VAL A 39 -3.82 -4.86 -0.58
N ARG A 40 -4.30 -4.93 0.66
CA ARG A 40 -5.52 -5.62 1.04
C ARG A 40 -6.69 -4.68 0.87
N LEU A 41 -7.48 -4.92 -0.16
CA LEU A 41 -8.70 -4.16 -0.45
C LEU A 41 -9.76 -4.38 0.63
N ILE A 42 -10.70 -3.45 0.73
CA ILE A 42 -11.85 -3.54 1.66
C ILE A 42 -12.70 -4.81 1.50
N ASN A 43 -12.62 -5.47 0.34
CA ASN A 43 -13.29 -6.75 0.08
C ASN A 43 -12.49 -7.97 0.58
N GLY A 44 -11.39 -7.75 1.33
CA GLY A 44 -10.49 -8.79 1.83
C GLY A 44 -9.55 -9.40 0.78
N LYS A 45 -9.57 -8.88 -0.45
CA LYS A 45 -8.70 -9.36 -1.53
C LYS A 45 -7.37 -8.62 -1.52
N GLU A 46 -6.28 -9.38 -1.57
CA GLU A 46 -4.93 -8.85 -1.70
C GLU A 46 -4.54 -8.69 -3.17
N VAL A 47 -3.97 -7.54 -3.50
CA VAL A 47 -3.49 -7.21 -4.85
C VAL A 47 -2.09 -6.62 -4.77
N VAL A 48 -1.23 -7.01 -5.70
CA VAL A 48 0.12 -6.46 -5.83
C VAL A 48 0.07 -5.23 -6.73
N ARG A 49 0.64 -4.11 -6.28
CA ARG A 49 0.65 -2.84 -7.00
C ARG A 49 2.02 -2.19 -6.95
N GLY A 50 2.37 -1.44 -7.99
CA GLY A 50 3.57 -0.62 -7.97
C GLY A 50 3.44 0.45 -6.90
N ARG A 51 4.54 0.79 -6.21
CA ARG A 51 4.58 1.92 -5.28
C ARG A 51 4.15 3.24 -5.94
N ASP A 52 4.40 3.37 -7.24
CA ASP A 52 4.06 4.55 -8.05
C ASP A 52 2.57 4.57 -8.45
N ASP A 53 1.87 3.44 -8.30
CA ASP A 53 0.44 3.26 -8.62
C ASP A 53 -0.47 3.34 -7.38
N VAL A 54 0.09 3.60 -6.20
CA VAL A 54 -0.63 3.68 -4.93
C VAL A 54 -0.34 4.98 -4.20
N LEU A 55 -1.37 5.54 -3.58
CA LEU A 55 -1.25 6.69 -2.69
C LEU A 55 -1.40 6.17 -1.26
N VAL A 56 -0.34 6.27 -0.46
CA VAL A 56 -0.37 5.87 0.95
C VAL A 56 -0.59 7.11 1.83
N PHE A 57 -1.44 6.98 2.83
CA PHE A 57 -1.76 8.02 3.81
C PHE A 57 -1.32 7.55 5.21
N ASP A 58 -0.60 8.41 5.93
CA ASP A 58 -0.16 8.25 7.33
C ASP A 58 -1.20 8.80 8.32
#